data_AF-A0A969LL66-F1
#
_entry.id   AF-A0A969LL66-F1
#
_cell.length_a   1.000
_cell.length_b   1.000
_cell.length_c   1.000
_cell.angle_alpha   90.00
_cell.angle_beta   90.00
_cell.angle_gamma   90.00
#
_symmetry.space_group_name_H-M   'P 1'
#
loop_
_entity.id
_entity.type
_entity.pdbx_description
1 polymer ?
#
loop_
_entity_poly.entity_id
_entity_poly.type
_entity_poly.pdbx_seq_one_letter_code
_entity_poly.pdbx_strand_id
1 'polypeptide(L)'
;MQGSADQAAAWKVNREKAYYGSLLHFMRCYYDSTLGDNSFKIELVDAKTNKTKPVYDPYDSTYYNIVNENDIELAFTGKLRIVYAQEKPEKEYLSFQKLDMNTTVQVSLLDLSDPIVIEENGYFYEQKDIISLGYWGWEKIADFLPYNYEPQD
;
A
#
# COMPACT_ATOMS: atom_id res chain seq x y z
N MET A 1 -27.72 7.44 -5.13
CA MET A 1 -27.73 8.70 -5.90
C MET A 1 -26.92 8.48 -7.16
N GLN A 2 -27.55 8.53 -8.33
CA GLN A 2 -26.89 8.30 -9.61
C GLN A 2 -26.45 9.68 -10.14
N GLY A 3 -25.16 9.98 -10.05
CA GLY A 3 -24.59 11.26 -10.52
C GLY A 3 -24.64 11.38 -12.04
N SER A 4 -24.56 12.61 -12.55
CA SER A 4 -24.49 12.89 -13.99
C SER A 4 -23.26 12.22 -14.64
N ALA A 5 -23.23 12.09 -15.97
CA ALA A 5 -22.11 11.50 -16.69
C ALA A 5 -20.75 12.14 -16.33
N ASP A 6 -20.74 13.47 -16.12
CA ASP A 6 -19.54 14.22 -15.71
C ASP A 6 -19.09 13.88 -14.28
N GLN A 7 -20.05 13.67 -13.35
CA GLN A 7 -19.75 13.23 -11.99
C GLN A 7 -19.20 11.80 -11.97
N ALA A 8 -19.74 10.92 -12.81
CA ALA A 8 -19.26 9.55 -12.95
C ALA A 8 -17.81 9.50 -13.49
N ALA A 9 -17.47 10.36 -14.44
CA ALA A 9 -16.12 10.49 -14.97
C ALA A 9 -15.13 11.02 -13.91
N ALA A 10 -15.50 12.07 -13.17
CA ALA A 10 -14.69 12.60 -12.07
C ALA A 10 -14.44 11.55 -10.97
N TRP A 11 -15.46 10.77 -10.60
CA TRP A 11 -15.30 9.69 -9.62
C TRP A 11 -14.37 8.57 -10.12
N LYS A 12 -14.38 8.27 -11.42
CA LYS A 12 -13.47 7.28 -11.99
C LYS A 12 -12.02 7.74 -11.85
N VAL A 13 -11.73 8.98 -12.23
CA VAL A 13 -10.38 9.57 -12.12
C VAL A 13 -9.90 9.59 -10.66
N ASN A 14 -10.77 9.99 -9.73
CA ASN A 14 -10.41 10.03 -8.31
C ASN A 14 -10.17 8.62 -7.73
N ARG A 15 -10.97 7.63 -8.14
CA ARG A 15 -10.77 6.24 -7.72
C ARG A 15 -9.48 5.64 -8.28
N GLU A 16 -9.13 5.95 -9.53
CA GLU A 16 -7.87 5.50 -10.12
C GLU A 16 -6.68 6.09 -9.36
N LYS A 17 -6.73 7.39 -9.05
CA LYS A 17 -5.70 8.06 -8.24
C LYS A 17 -5.57 7.45 -6.84
N ALA A 18 -6.67 7.22 -6.14
CA ALA A 18 -6.66 6.60 -4.83
C ALA A 18 -6.25 5.12 -4.85
N TYR A 19 -6.30 4.47 -6.01
CA TYR A 19 -5.92 3.07 -6.17
C TYR A 19 -4.41 2.92 -6.37
N TYR A 20 -3.82 3.64 -7.32
CA TYR A 20 -2.39 3.49 -7.60
C TYR A 20 -1.55 3.90 -6.40
N GLY A 21 -0.49 3.12 -6.15
CA GLY A 21 0.33 3.27 -4.94
C GLY A 21 -0.31 2.79 -3.63
N SER A 22 -1.62 2.50 -3.56
CA SER A 22 -2.29 2.08 -2.32
C SER A 22 -1.93 0.66 -1.85
N LEU A 23 -2.30 0.34 -0.60
CA LEU A 23 -2.20 -1.02 -0.05
C LEU A 23 -2.96 -2.04 -0.90
N LEU A 24 -4.14 -1.69 -1.42
CA LEU A 24 -4.94 -2.61 -2.25
C LEU A 24 -4.25 -2.90 -3.58
N HIS A 25 -3.64 -1.88 -4.21
CA HIS A 25 -2.85 -2.05 -5.41
C HIS A 25 -1.65 -2.95 -5.16
N PHE A 26 -0.93 -2.74 -4.05
CA PHE A 26 0.15 -3.63 -3.64
C PHE A 26 -0.30 -5.09 -3.47
N MET A 27 -1.41 -5.34 -2.77
CA MET A 27 -1.91 -6.71 -2.55
C MET A 27 -2.28 -7.42 -3.85
N ARG A 28 -2.93 -6.72 -4.79
CA ARG A 28 -3.24 -7.26 -6.12
C ARG A 28 -1.99 -7.55 -6.93
N CYS A 29 -1.03 -6.63 -6.95
CA CYS A 29 0.23 -6.86 -7.65
C CYS A 29 1.06 -7.97 -7.01
N TYR A 30 0.96 -8.17 -5.70
CA TYR A 30 1.57 -9.31 -5.04
C TYR A 30 0.91 -10.61 -5.50
N TYR A 31 -0.43 -10.68 -5.45
CA TYR A 31 -1.21 -11.82 -5.93
C TYR A 31 -0.89 -12.18 -7.38
N ASP A 32 -0.89 -11.19 -8.29
CA ASP A 32 -0.66 -11.40 -9.71
C ASP A 32 0.82 -11.63 -10.07
N SER A 33 1.72 -11.59 -9.10
CA SER A 33 3.16 -11.64 -9.31
C SER A 33 3.73 -10.51 -10.19
N THR A 34 3.15 -9.30 -10.10
CA THR A 34 3.46 -8.13 -10.94
C THR A 34 4.04 -6.93 -10.16
N LEU A 35 4.58 -7.11 -8.95
CA LEU A 35 5.15 -6.00 -8.15
C LEU A 35 6.24 -5.25 -8.91
N GLY A 36 7.14 -5.98 -9.58
CA GLY A 36 8.24 -5.39 -10.35
C GLY A 36 7.76 -4.50 -11.49
N ASP A 37 6.76 -4.96 -12.23
CA ASP A 37 6.13 -4.24 -13.35
C ASP A 37 5.39 -2.98 -12.86
N ASN A 38 4.84 -3.04 -11.65
CA ASN A 38 4.15 -1.93 -10.98
C ASN A 38 5.06 -1.12 -10.03
N SER A 39 6.38 -1.21 -10.22
CA SER A 39 7.37 -0.39 -9.50
C SER A 39 7.32 -0.51 -7.96
N PHE A 40 6.81 -1.63 -7.45
CA PHE A 40 6.87 -1.96 -6.03
C PHE A 40 8.14 -2.72 -5.69
N LYS A 41 8.68 -2.43 -4.50
CA LYS A 41 9.81 -3.16 -3.91
C LYS A 41 9.53 -3.45 -2.44
N ILE A 42 9.95 -4.63 -1.99
CA ILE A 42 9.85 -5.05 -0.60
C ILE A 42 11.26 -5.06 0.01
N GLU A 43 11.38 -4.51 1.22
CA GLU A 43 12.57 -4.63 2.04
C GLU A 43 12.19 -5.16 3.43
N LEU A 44 12.91 -6.15 3.94
CA LEU A 44 12.79 -6.64 5.30
C LEU A 44 13.42 -5.64 6.27
N VAL A 45 12.74 -5.29 7.35
CA VAL A 45 13.27 -4.42 8.40
C VAL A 45 13.78 -5.26 9.57
N ASP A 46 15.07 -5.13 9.89
CA ASP A 46 15.67 -5.80 11.04
C ASP A 46 15.18 -5.17 12.35
N ALA A 47 14.50 -5.95 13.20
CA ALA A 47 13.87 -5.45 14.42
C ALA A 47 14.85 -4.88 15.47
N LYS A 48 16.14 -5.24 15.42
CA LYS A 48 17.15 -4.78 16.40
C LYS A 48 17.88 -3.53 15.92
N THR A 49 18.14 -3.45 14.62
CA THR A 49 19.02 -2.42 14.03
C THR A 49 18.27 -1.40 13.19
N ASN A 50 16.98 -1.64 12.87
CA ASN A 50 16.17 -0.88 11.94
C ASN A 50 16.78 -0.74 10.54
N LYS A 51 17.78 -1.57 10.20
CA LYS A 51 18.35 -1.63 8.85
C LYS A 51 17.40 -2.38 7.95
N THR A 52 17.32 -1.97 6.70
CA THR A 52 16.51 -2.65 5.69
C THR A 52 17.36 -3.53 4.79
N LYS A 53 16.78 -4.63 4.31
CA LYS A 53 17.39 -5.54 3.35
C LYS A 53 16.41 -5.80 2.21
N PRO A 54 16.80 -5.58 0.94
CA PRO A 54 15.90 -5.81 -0.19
C PRO A 54 15.55 -7.30 -0.32
N VAL A 55 14.27 -7.55 -0.65
CA VAL A 55 13.80 -8.86 -1.10
C VAL A 55 13.83 -8.85 -2.62
N TYR A 56 14.78 -9.58 -3.20
CA TYR A 56 14.95 -9.61 -4.66
C TYR A 56 13.94 -10.53 -5.35
N ASP A 57 13.56 -11.62 -4.69
CA ASP A 57 12.55 -12.56 -5.16
C ASP A 57 11.42 -12.68 -4.13
N PRO A 58 10.38 -11.82 -4.22
CA PRO A 58 9.24 -11.86 -3.30
C PRO A 58 8.27 -13.02 -3.60
N TYR A 59 8.52 -13.79 -4.66
CA TYR A 59 7.69 -14.91 -5.12
C TYR A 59 8.35 -16.28 -4.86
N ASP A 60 9.49 -16.30 -4.20
CA ASP A 60 10.07 -17.53 -3.65
C ASP A 60 9.06 -18.18 -2.69
N SER A 61 9.06 -19.51 -2.66
CA SER A 61 8.17 -20.33 -1.81
C SER A 61 8.30 -20.06 -0.29
N THR A 62 9.32 -19.32 0.15
CA THR A 62 9.43 -18.83 1.53
C THR A 62 8.39 -17.74 1.83
N TYR A 63 8.02 -16.94 0.83
CA TYR A 63 7.19 -15.75 0.99
C TYR A 63 5.85 -15.85 0.28
N TYR A 64 5.78 -16.62 -0.81
CA TYR A 64 4.60 -16.73 -1.66
C TYR A 64 4.13 -18.18 -1.73
N ASN A 65 2.99 -18.48 -1.12
CA ASN A 65 2.39 -19.81 -1.15
C ASN A 65 1.03 -19.78 -1.83
N ILE A 66 0.76 -20.74 -2.72
CA ILE A 66 -0.59 -20.94 -3.26
C ILE A 66 -1.38 -21.74 -2.23
N VAL A 67 -2.44 -21.15 -1.68
CA VAL A 67 -3.30 -21.80 -0.68
C VAL A 67 -4.34 -22.67 -1.39
N ASN A 68 -4.98 -22.10 -2.42
CA ASN A 68 -5.92 -22.79 -3.30
C ASN A 68 -5.98 -22.07 -4.67
N GLU A 69 -6.99 -22.36 -5.50
CA GLU A 69 -7.12 -21.81 -6.85
C GLU A 69 -7.20 -20.28 -6.91
N ASN A 70 -7.78 -19.64 -5.88
CA ASN A 70 -8.05 -18.19 -5.89
C ASN A 70 -7.36 -17.41 -4.76
N ASP A 71 -6.60 -18.12 -3.92
CA ASP A 71 -6.01 -17.57 -2.71
C ASP A 71 -4.52 -17.89 -2.65
N ILE A 72 -3.74 -16.86 -2.31
CA ILE A 72 -2.31 -16.97 -2.06
C ILE A 72 -1.99 -16.42 -0.67
N GLU A 73 -0.92 -16.90 -0.08
CA GLU A 73 -0.44 -16.46 1.21
C GLU A 73 0.80 -15.59 1.03
N LEU A 74 0.75 -14.39 1.59
CA LEU A 74 1.91 -13.53 1.80
C LEU A 74 2.54 -13.94 3.15
N ALA A 75 3.52 -14.83 3.08
CA ALA A 75 4.16 -15.49 4.20
C ALA A 75 5.35 -14.71 4.80
N PHE A 76 5.24 -13.38 4.82
CA PHE A 76 6.18 -12.54 5.57
C PHE A 76 5.77 -12.41 7.03
N THR A 77 6.75 -12.30 7.92
CA THR A 77 6.53 -11.97 9.33
C THR A 77 7.40 -10.78 9.74
N GLY A 78 6.85 -9.93 10.62
CA GLY A 78 7.47 -8.70 11.08
C GLY A 78 7.27 -7.52 10.13
N LYS A 79 8.20 -6.56 10.22
CA LYS A 79 8.09 -5.28 9.50
C LYS A 79 8.69 -5.35 8.10
N LEU A 80 7.87 -5.01 7.11
CA LEU A 80 8.26 -4.75 5.74
C LEU A 80 8.29 -3.25 5.48
N ARG A 81 9.28 -2.81 4.73
CA ARG A 81 9.30 -1.50 4.08
C ARG A 81 8.93 -1.67 2.62
N ILE A 82 7.80 -1.08 2.24
CA ILE A 82 7.27 -1.10 0.88
C ILE A 82 7.61 0.22 0.21
N VAL A 83 8.25 0.15 -0.96
CA VAL A 83 8.59 1.31 -1.77
C VAL A 83 7.78 1.26 -3.05
N TYR A 84 7.09 2.34 -3.37
CA TYR A 84 6.41 2.53 -4.64
C TYR A 84 7.07 3.70 -5.39
N ALA A 85 7.65 3.40 -6.54
CA ALA A 85 8.52 4.34 -7.25
C ALA A 85 7.88 5.02 -8.46
N GLN A 86 6.62 4.71 -8.76
CA GLN A 86 5.93 5.26 -9.93
C GLN A 86 5.37 6.67 -9.69
N GLU A 87 5.11 7.03 -8.42
CA GLU A 87 4.56 8.33 -8.05
C GLU A 87 5.29 8.98 -6.87
N LYS A 88 5.21 10.32 -6.82
CA LYS A 88 5.75 11.11 -5.72
C LYS A 88 4.70 11.23 -4.60
N PRO A 89 5.10 11.27 -3.32
CA PRO A 89 4.17 11.59 -2.24
C PRO A 89 3.61 13.01 -2.35
N GLU A 90 2.43 13.26 -1.77
CA GLU A 90 1.85 14.59 -1.64
C GLU A 90 2.76 15.51 -0.84
N LYS A 91 2.73 16.81 -1.18
CA LYS A 91 3.50 17.83 -0.46
C LYS A 91 3.08 17.93 1.00
N GLU A 92 1.79 17.71 1.27
CA GLU A 92 1.17 17.70 2.58
C GLU A 92 1.74 16.56 3.43
N TYR A 93 1.87 15.36 2.85
CA TYR A 93 2.52 14.23 3.50
C TYR A 93 3.99 14.54 3.82
N LEU A 94 4.75 15.03 2.84
CA LEU A 94 6.16 15.37 3.02
C LEU A 94 6.35 16.43 4.12
N SER A 95 5.47 17.44 4.15
CA SER A 95 5.50 18.50 5.16
C SER A 95 5.12 17.97 6.54
N PHE A 96 4.07 17.14 6.64
CA PHE A 96 3.60 16.53 7.88
C PHE A 96 4.67 15.62 8.51
N GLN A 97 5.33 14.80 7.68
CA GLN A 97 6.41 13.90 8.12
C GLN A 97 7.79 14.57 8.19
N LYS A 98 7.90 15.85 7.81
CA LYS A 98 9.16 16.62 7.75
C LYS A 98 10.23 15.94 6.86
N LEU A 99 9.79 15.38 5.73
CA LEU A 99 10.64 14.74 4.73
C LEU A 99 11.16 15.75 3.70
N ASP A 100 12.16 15.35 2.92
CA ASP A 100 12.66 16.14 1.80
C ASP A 100 11.55 16.31 0.73
N MET A 101 11.29 17.55 0.33
CA MET A 101 10.33 17.91 -0.72
C MET A 101 10.70 17.34 -2.10
N ASN A 102 11.94 16.91 -2.28
CA ASN A 102 12.41 16.25 -3.50
C ASN A 102 12.23 14.73 -3.46
N THR A 103 11.66 14.16 -2.40
CA THR A 103 11.37 12.72 -2.31
C THR A 103 10.52 12.29 -3.50
N THR A 104 11.00 11.32 -4.26
CA THR A 104 10.36 10.88 -5.51
C THR A 104 9.58 9.59 -5.39
N VAL A 105 9.61 8.94 -4.23
CA VAL A 105 9.01 7.62 -4.02
C VAL A 105 8.14 7.63 -2.77
N GLN A 106 7.04 6.90 -2.82
CA GLN A 106 6.22 6.64 -1.66
C GLN A 106 6.81 5.49 -0.86
N VAL A 107 6.78 5.62 0.47
CA VAL A 107 7.32 4.64 1.40
C VAL A 107 6.27 4.36 2.46
N SER A 108 5.89 3.10 2.55
CA SER A 108 4.96 2.59 3.55
C SER A 108 5.63 1.48 4.37
N LEU A 109 5.17 1.29 5.59
CA LEU A 109 5.56 0.15 6.41
C LEU A 109 4.35 -0.77 6.60
N LEU A 110 4.60 -2.07 6.47
CA LEU A 110 3.62 -3.11 6.75
C LEU A 110 4.18 -3.97 7.88
N ASP A 111 3.53 -3.96 9.03
CA ASP A 111 3.88 -4.83 10.16
C ASP A 111 2.92 -6.02 10.17
N LEU A 112 3.46 -7.22 10.01
CA LEU A 112 2.72 -8.47 9.92
C LEU A 112 3.02 -9.32 11.14
N SER A 113 2.00 -9.58 11.96
CA SER A 113 2.16 -10.47 13.11
C SER A 113 2.22 -11.93 12.67
N ASP A 114 1.43 -12.27 11.65
CA ASP A 114 1.30 -13.60 11.06
C ASP A 114 1.18 -13.48 9.52
N PRO A 115 1.44 -14.57 8.77
CA PRO A 115 1.13 -14.65 7.34
C PRO A 115 -0.33 -14.30 7.05
N ILE A 116 -0.58 -13.71 5.88
CA ILE A 116 -1.93 -13.30 5.48
C ILE A 116 -2.33 -13.99 4.18
N VAL A 117 -3.59 -14.38 4.09
CA VAL A 117 -4.18 -14.91 2.86
C VAL A 117 -4.80 -13.77 2.08
N ILE A 118 -4.45 -13.66 0.80
CA ILE A 118 -4.88 -12.65 -0.17
C ILE A 118 -5.71 -13.35 -1.25
N GLU A 119 -6.90 -12.82 -1.51
CA GLU A 119 -7.77 -13.22 -2.62
C GLU A 119 -7.39 -12.48 -3.91
N GLU A 120 -7.83 -12.99 -5.07
CA GLU A 120 -7.65 -12.37 -6.40
C GLU A 120 -8.00 -10.87 -6.44
N ASN A 121 -9.03 -10.46 -5.70
CA ASN A 121 -9.49 -9.07 -5.69
C ASN A 121 -8.62 -8.14 -4.82
N GLY A 122 -7.58 -8.66 -4.15
CA GLY A 122 -6.66 -7.96 -3.24
C GLY A 122 -7.16 -7.80 -1.80
N TYR A 123 -8.33 -8.34 -1.46
CA TYR A 123 -8.77 -8.47 -0.07
C TYR A 123 -7.94 -9.54 0.64
N PHE A 124 -7.82 -9.36 1.94
CA PHE A 124 -7.11 -10.30 2.79
C PHE A 124 -7.88 -10.56 4.08
N TYR A 125 -7.72 -11.78 4.60
CA TYR A 125 -8.32 -12.21 5.85
C TYR A 125 -7.47 -11.78 7.05
N GLU A 126 -8.08 -11.73 8.23
CA GLU A 126 -7.41 -11.42 9.51
C GLU A 126 -6.76 -10.01 9.58
N GLN A 127 -7.59 -8.98 9.40
CA GLN A 127 -7.17 -7.56 9.43
C GLN A 127 -6.52 -7.10 10.75
N LYS A 128 -6.57 -7.91 11.83
CA LYS A 128 -5.93 -7.58 13.11
C LYS A 128 -4.41 -7.75 13.05
N ASP A 129 -3.92 -8.50 12.08
CA ASP A 129 -2.53 -8.93 12.03
C ASP A 129 -1.68 -8.03 11.15
N ILE A 130 -2.29 -7.01 10.54
CA ILE A 130 -1.64 -6.02 9.70
C ILE A 130 -1.72 -4.62 10.32
N ILE A 131 -0.56 -4.00 10.53
CA ILE A 131 -0.46 -2.57 10.79
C ILE A 131 0.18 -1.89 9.59
N SER A 132 -0.57 -0.96 8.98
CA SER A 132 -0.10 -0.14 7.86
C SER A 132 0.27 1.26 8.35
N LEU A 133 1.52 1.67 8.12
CA LEU A 133 2.07 2.96 8.55
C LEU A 133 2.78 3.66 7.38
N GLY A 134 3.23 4.89 7.61
CA GLY A 134 3.88 5.72 6.60
C GLY A 134 2.83 6.30 5.66
N TYR A 135 3.11 6.26 4.36
CA TYR A 135 2.28 6.88 3.34
C TYR A 135 0.83 6.35 3.36
N TRP A 136 0.65 5.03 3.32
CA TRP A 136 -0.69 4.41 3.37
C TRP A 136 -1.48 4.74 4.64
N GLY A 137 -0.79 4.85 5.79
CA GLY A 137 -1.43 5.22 7.05
C GLY A 137 -1.91 6.68 7.03
N TRP A 138 -1.11 7.57 6.45
CA TRP A 138 -1.48 8.97 6.29
C TRP A 138 -2.63 9.16 5.31
N GLU A 139 -2.60 8.51 4.15
CA GLU A 139 -3.68 8.58 3.15
C GLU A 139 -5.02 8.19 3.77
N LYS A 140 -5.06 7.07 4.51
CA LYS A 140 -6.28 6.65 5.22
C LYS A 140 -6.79 7.74 6.16
N ILE A 141 -5.92 8.37 6.96
CA ILE A 141 -6.30 9.44 7.89
C ILE A 141 -6.75 10.71 7.15
N ALA A 142 -6.10 11.04 6.05
CA ALA A 142 -6.44 12.18 5.21
C ALA A 142 -7.79 12.00 4.52
N ASP A 143 -8.13 10.79 4.08
CA ASP A 143 -9.44 10.46 3.53
C ASP A 143 -10.56 10.55 4.59
N PHE A 144 -10.22 10.35 5.87
CA PHE A 144 -11.15 10.47 7.00
C PHE A 144 -11.39 11.92 7.47
N LEU A 145 -10.97 12.96 6.72
CA LEU A 145 -11.11 14.38 7.09
C LEU A 145 -12.37 14.66 7.95
N PRO A 146 -12.20 15.20 9.18
CA PRO A 146 -13.25 15.31 10.19
C PRO A 146 -14.38 16.27 9.81
N TYR A 147 -15.54 16.13 10.49
CA TYR A 147 -16.85 16.78 10.29
C TYR A 147 -16.89 18.30 10.02
N ASN A 148 -15.78 19.02 10.19
CA ASN A 148 -15.65 20.46 10.14
C ASN A 148 -14.67 20.96 9.04
N TYR A 149 -14.44 20.16 8.00
CA TYR A 149 -13.80 20.65 6.78
C TYR A 149 -14.73 21.65 6.06
N GLU A 150 -14.40 22.94 6.14
CA GLU A 150 -14.96 23.97 5.26
C GLU A 150 -13.93 24.26 4.16
N PRO A 151 -14.16 23.85 2.90
CA PRO A 151 -13.34 24.33 1.79
C PRO A 151 -13.56 25.85 1.68
N GLN A 152 -12.49 26.63 1.79
CA GLN A 152 -12.57 28.08 1.54
C GLN A 152 -12.98 28.33 0.07
N ASP A 153 -13.91 29.27 -0.10
CA ASP A 153 -14.57 29.69 -1.36
C ASP A 153 -13.62 29.94 -2.55
#